data_AF-A0A5J4SYX4-F1
#
_entry.id   AF-A0A5J4SYX4-F1
#
_cell.length_a   1.000
_cell.length_b   1.000
_cell.length_c   1.000
_cell.angle_alpha   90.00
_cell.angle_beta   90.00
_cell.angle_gamma   90.00
#
_symmetry.space_group_name_H-M   'P 1'
#
loop_
_entity.id
_entity.type
_entity.pdbx_description
1 polymer ?
#
loop_
_entity_poly.entity_id
_entity_poly.type
_entity_poly.pdbx_seq_one_letter_code
_entity_poly.pdbx_strand_id
1 'polypeptide(L)'
;MQLTEAEIQELASRVAGILRVNSKGVGELPVADSLAGVLSLPALRFNGGIPEVVVAPVHLLQQIATDSMEAAVAAANTATGNANTAAGKANTAAVKADTATDHATTATGTVSGAIAASNVAANEAKSAAALALARLQELDGFTEMVAQDLSLSPTRMSLEYTSRITLGNPYVQSVAAQLFPRYLPQNVLFLCAGGESLDIDPTTGKLMIKKTGKTRFHIIPTGNTSLRKTIEIDVQAPVFRLTGTGTLRITSANAIRLT
;
A
#
# COMPACT_ATOMS: atom_id res chain seq x y z
N MET A 1 -42.21 123.98 -60.91
CA MET A 1 -42.60 122.74 -60.21
C MET A 1 -41.48 122.42 -59.24
N GLN A 2 -41.67 122.77 -57.96
CA GLN A 2 -40.71 122.43 -56.90
C GLN A 2 -41.14 121.06 -56.36
N LEU A 3 -40.21 120.09 -56.36
CA LEU A 3 -40.43 118.78 -55.72
C LEU A 3 -40.65 119.00 -54.23
N THR A 4 -41.57 118.25 -53.63
CA THR A 4 -41.83 118.31 -52.19
C THR A 4 -40.66 117.66 -51.42
N GLU A 5 -40.44 118.09 -50.18
CA GLU A 5 -39.37 117.56 -49.31
C GLU A 5 -39.39 116.01 -49.25
N ALA A 6 -40.59 115.42 -49.20
CA ALA A 6 -40.78 113.97 -49.18
C ALA A 6 -40.34 113.29 -50.50
N GLU A 7 -40.64 113.88 -51.65
CA GLU A 7 -40.21 113.37 -52.97
C GLU A 7 -38.69 113.49 -53.15
N ILE A 8 -38.08 114.55 -52.60
CA ILE A 8 -36.62 114.72 -52.58
C ILE A 8 -35.98 113.65 -51.68
N GLN A 9 -36.55 113.37 -50.50
CA GLN A 9 -36.06 112.32 -49.59
C GLN A 9 -36.16 110.93 -50.22
N GLU A 10 -37.27 110.65 -50.92
CA GLU A 10 -37.50 109.37 -51.59
C GLU A 10 -36.59 109.19 -52.80
N LEU A 11 -36.42 110.24 -53.61
CA LEU A 11 -35.48 110.25 -54.73
C LEU A 11 -34.04 110.10 -54.22
N ALA A 12 -33.67 110.78 -53.13
CA ALA A 12 -32.37 110.65 -52.50
C ALA A 12 -32.13 109.23 -51.96
N SER A 13 -33.14 108.60 -51.34
CA SER A 13 -33.06 107.20 -50.88
C SER A 13 -32.90 106.22 -52.04
N ARG A 14 -33.67 106.40 -53.14
CA ARG A 14 -33.55 105.59 -54.36
C ARG A 14 -32.20 105.78 -55.05
N VAL A 15 -31.74 107.02 -55.18
CA VAL A 15 -30.44 107.35 -55.79
C VAL A 15 -29.29 106.82 -54.91
N ALA A 16 -29.39 106.92 -53.59
CA ALA A 16 -28.41 106.34 -52.66
C ALA A 16 -28.39 104.80 -52.73
N GLY A 17 -29.54 104.16 -52.91
CA GLY A 17 -29.66 102.72 -53.15
C GLY A 17 -29.03 102.27 -54.48
N ILE A 18 -29.25 103.02 -55.56
CA ILE A 18 -28.68 102.74 -56.90
C ILE A 18 -27.17 102.99 -56.93
N LEU A 19 -26.73 104.12 -56.38
CA LEU A 19 -25.31 104.50 -56.30
C LEU A 19 -24.55 103.76 -55.20
N ARG A 20 -25.24 102.90 -54.42
CA ARG A 20 -24.63 102.09 -53.36
C ARG A 20 -23.81 102.92 -52.36
N VAL A 21 -24.24 104.16 -52.08
CA VAL A 21 -23.46 105.16 -51.32
C VAL A 21 -23.13 104.69 -49.89
N ASN A 22 -23.94 103.79 -49.31
CA ASN A 22 -23.71 103.18 -48.00
C ASN A 22 -23.13 101.76 -48.07
N SER A 23 -22.71 101.28 -49.25
CA SER A 23 -22.09 99.96 -49.39
C SER A 23 -20.65 100.03 -48.96
N LYS A 24 -20.29 99.24 -47.94
CA LYS A 24 -18.89 99.07 -47.55
C LYS A 24 -18.15 98.23 -48.58
N GLY A 25 -16.93 98.63 -48.91
CA GLY A 25 -16.02 97.79 -49.69
C GLY A 25 -15.68 96.52 -48.91
N VAL A 26 -15.31 95.43 -49.61
CA VAL A 26 -14.88 94.18 -48.95
C VAL A 26 -13.68 94.36 -48.01
N GLY A 27 -12.83 95.37 -48.26
CA GLY A 27 -11.70 95.74 -47.39
C GLY A 27 -12.08 96.65 -46.20
N GLU A 28 -13.33 97.10 -46.13
CA GLU A 28 -13.86 97.94 -45.04
C GLU A 28 -14.79 97.15 -44.10
N LEU A 29 -15.02 95.87 -44.40
CA LEU A 29 -15.74 94.94 -43.54
C LEU A 29 -14.79 94.41 -42.45
N PRO A 30 -15.25 94.29 -41.19
CA PRO A 30 -14.46 93.65 -40.15
C PRO A 30 -14.22 92.17 -40.51
N VAL A 31 -12.96 91.74 -40.40
CA VAL A 31 -12.59 90.33 -40.54
C VAL A 31 -13.06 89.60 -39.28
N ALA A 32 -13.71 88.45 -39.46
CA ALA A 32 -14.13 87.61 -38.34
C ALA A 32 -13.00 86.64 -37.97
N ASP A 33 -12.52 86.72 -36.72
CA ASP A 33 -11.50 85.81 -36.17
C ASP A 33 -12.11 84.51 -35.62
N SER A 34 -13.43 84.41 -35.60
CA SER A 34 -14.21 83.29 -35.10
C SER A 34 -15.57 83.20 -35.78
N LEU A 35 -16.14 82.00 -35.81
CA LEU A 35 -17.52 81.76 -36.29
C LEU A 35 -18.58 82.02 -35.21
N ALA A 36 -18.17 82.42 -33.99
CA ALA A 36 -19.11 82.76 -32.92
C ALA A 36 -20.02 83.93 -33.33
N GLY A 37 -21.34 83.73 -33.27
CA GLY A 37 -22.33 84.73 -33.69
C GLY A 37 -22.56 84.82 -35.21
N VAL A 38 -21.80 84.08 -36.03
CA VAL A 38 -22.01 84.01 -37.49
C VAL A 38 -23.06 82.92 -37.78
N LEU A 39 -24.21 83.31 -38.33
CA LEU A 39 -25.30 82.36 -38.63
C LEU A 39 -25.10 81.63 -39.96
N SER A 40 -24.52 82.31 -40.95
CA SER A 40 -24.37 81.76 -42.30
C SER A 40 -23.25 82.42 -43.09
N LEU A 41 -22.74 81.71 -44.09
CA LEU A 41 -21.72 82.19 -45.01
C LEU A 41 -22.24 82.12 -46.46
N PRO A 42 -21.89 83.08 -47.33
CA PRO A 42 -22.13 82.94 -48.76
C PRO A 42 -21.31 81.76 -49.31
N ALA A 43 -21.94 80.89 -50.09
CA ALA A 43 -21.35 79.71 -50.69
C ALA A 43 -21.79 79.59 -52.16
N LEU A 44 -21.05 78.82 -52.96
CA LEU A 44 -21.41 78.51 -54.34
C LEU A 44 -21.96 77.09 -54.40
N ARG A 45 -23.19 76.95 -54.93
CA ARG A 45 -23.80 75.66 -55.26
C ARG A 45 -23.87 75.52 -56.78
N PHE A 46 -23.54 74.35 -57.30
CA PHE A 46 -23.74 74.06 -58.72
C PHE A 46 -25.06 73.31 -58.92
N ASN A 47 -25.98 73.90 -59.68
CA ASN A 47 -27.22 73.24 -60.09
C ASN A 47 -27.18 72.99 -61.60
N GLY A 48 -26.95 71.74 -62.00
CA GLY A 48 -26.80 71.40 -63.43
C GLY A 48 -25.61 72.08 -64.12
N GLY A 49 -24.53 72.40 -63.39
CA GLY A 49 -23.32 73.03 -63.93
C GLY A 49 -23.32 74.56 -63.91
N ILE A 50 -24.42 75.21 -63.50
CA ILE A 50 -24.50 76.66 -63.34
C ILE A 50 -24.16 77.03 -61.88
N PRO A 51 -23.20 77.94 -61.62
CA PRO A 51 -22.90 78.40 -60.26
C PRO A 51 -23.98 79.35 -59.74
N GLU A 52 -24.51 79.05 -58.56
CA GLU A 52 -25.48 79.86 -57.84
C GLU A 52 -24.92 80.26 -56.47
N VAL A 53 -24.97 81.55 -56.13
CA VAL A 53 -24.59 82.03 -54.79
C VAL A 53 -25.75 81.72 -53.84
N VAL A 54 -25.50 80.85 -52.87
CA VAL A 54 -26.44 80.45 -51.82
C VAL A 54 -25.91 80.84 -50.45
N VAL A 55 -26.80 80.86 -49.46
CA VAL A 55 -26.42 81.09 -48.06
C VAL A 55 -26.33 79.73 -47.36
N ALA A 56 -25.13 79.35 -46.93
CA ALA A 56 -24.88 78.10 -46.21
C ALA A 56 -24.89 78.35 -44.69
N PRO A 57 -25.77 77.68 -43.92
CA PRO A 57 -25.76 77.77 -42.46
C PRO A 57 -24.44 77.25 -41.88
N VAL A 58 -23.85 77.98 -40.91
CA VAL A 58 -22.59 77.58 -40.25
C VAL A 58 -22.70 76.24 -39.51
N HIS A 59 -23.91 75.90 -39.03
CA HIS A 59 -24.15 74.63 -38.35
C HIS A 59 -23.83 73.39 -39.21
N LEU A 60 -23.93 73.47 -40.55
CA LEU A 60 -23.55 72.35 -41.42
C LEU A 60 -22.05 72.03 -41.34
N LEU A 61 -21.20 73.03 -41.12
CA LEU A 61 -19.76 72.82 -40.90
C LEU A 61 -19.49 72.26 -39.50
N GLN A 62 -20.25 72.71 -38.50
CA GLN A 62 -20.16 72.18 -37.13
C GLN A 62 -20.62 70.74 -37.05
N GLN A 63 -21.67 70.37 -37.78
CA GLN A 63 -22.20 69.01 -37.84
C GLN A 63 -21.15 68.02 -38.32
N ILE A 64 -20.39 68.34 -39.38
CA ILE A 64 -19.29 67.49 -39.85
C ILE A 64 -18.25 67.24 -38.75
N ALA A 65 -17.92 68.29 -37.96
CA ALA A 65 -17.00 68.16 -36.84
C ALA A 65 -17.60 67.29 -35.72
N THR A 66 -18.85 67.50 -35.35
CA THR A 66 -19.55 66.70 -34.32
C THR A 66 -19.66 65.24 -34.73
N ASP A 67 -20.09 64.94 -35.96
CA ASP A 67 -20.21 63.58 -36.48
C ASP A 67 -18.84 62.86 -36.46
N SER A 68 -17.77 63.57 -36.82
CA SER A 68 -16.40 63.01 -36.77
C SER A 68 -15.93 62.70 -35.35
N MET A 69 -16.27 63.56 -34.38
CA MET A 69 -15.96 63.35 -32.97
C MET A 69 -16.76 62.18 -32.39
N GLU A 70 -18.05 62.08 -32.71
CA GLU A 70 -18.90 60.96 -32.29
C GLU A 70 -18.36 59.63 -32.82
N ALA A 71 -17.98 59.58 -34.10
CA ALA A 71 -17.37 58.38 -34.68
C ALA A 71 -16.05 58.00 -33.98
N ALA A 72 -15.20 58.98 -33.66
CA ALA A 72 -13.95 58.74 -32.94
C ALA A 72 -14.18 58.23 -31.51
N VAL A 73 -15.14 58.81 -30.79
CA VAL A 73 -15.53 58.36 -29.44
C VAL A 73 -16.10 56.95 -29.47
N ALA A 74 -16.96 56.64 -30.45
CA ALA A 74 -17.51 55.29 -30.63
C ALA A 74 -16.42 54.25 -30.91
N ALA A 75 -15.44 54.58 -31.76
CA ALA A 75 -14.29 53.73 -32.03
C ALA A 75 -13.42 53.51 -30.79
N ALA A 76 -13.14 54.58 -30.01
CA ALA A 76 -12.38 54.51 -28.78
C ALA A 76 -13.07 53.65 -27.70
N ASN A 77 -14.39 53.80 -27.56
CA ASN A 77 -15.19 52.99 -26.64
C ASN A 77 -15.18 51.51 -27.05
N THR A 78 -15.28 51.22 -28.35
CA THR A 78 -15.20 49.85 -28.89
C THR A 78 -13.82 49.23 -28.60
N ALA A 79 -12.74 49.98 -28.87
CA ALA A 79 -11.37 49.54 -28.57
C ALA A 79 -11.16 49.26 -27.08
N THR A 80 -11.71 50.12 -26.21
CA THR A 80 -11.67 49.95 -24.74
C THR A 80 -12.42 48.68 -24.32
N GLY A 81 -13.61 48.43 -24.86
CA GLY A 81 -14.38 47.21 -24.60
C GLY A 81 -13.64 45.93 -25.02
N ASN A 82 -12.99 45.96 -26.19
CA ASN A 82 -12.18 44.85 -26.68
C ASN A 82 -10.96 44.60 -25.78
N ALA A 83 -10.27 45.67 -25.35
CA ALA A 83 -9.13 45.57 -24.44
C ALA A 83 -9.53 45.00 -23.07
N ASN A 84 -10.64 45.47 -22.50
CA ASN A 84 -11.17 44.94 -21.23
C ASN A 84 -11.56 43.46 -21.36
N THR A 85 -12.16 43.06 -22.47
CA THR A 85 -12.49 41.65 -22.75
C THR A 85 -11.23 40.79 -22.86
N ALA A 86 -10.20 41.28 -23.55
CA ALA A 86 -8.92 40.58 -23.68
C ALA A 86 -8.22 40.43 -22.32
N ALA A 87 -8.22 41.48 -21.49
CA ALA A 87 -7.68 41.45 -20.14
C ALA A 87 -8.42 40.42 -19.26
N GLY A 88 -9.75 40.37 -19.32
CA GLY A 88 -10.55 39.38 -18.61
C GLY A 88 -10.24 37.93 -19.02
N LYS A 89 -10.05 37.69 -20.32
CA LYS A 89 -9.62 36.37 -20.84
C LYS A 89 -8.22 36.00 -20.37
N ALA A 90 -7.28 36.95 -20.39
CA ALA A 90 -5.91 36.74 -19.92
C ALA A 90 -5.88 36.40 -18.41
N ASN A 91 -6.65 37.13 -17.60
CA ASN A 91 -6.75 36.85 -16.17
C ASN A 91 -7.35 35.46 -15.89
N THR A 92 -8.38 35.07 -16.64
CA THR A 92 -8.97 33.73 -16.54
C THR A 92 -7.97 32.64 -16.94
N ALA A 93 -7.17 32.87 -17.98
CA ALA A 93 -6.12 31.94 -18.40
C ALA A 93 -5.02 31.80 -17.33
N ALA A 94 -4.61 32.91 -16.71
CA ALA A 94 -3.63 32.91 -15.62
C ALA A 94 -4.12 32.07 -14.42
N VAL A 95 -5.34 32.31 -13.94
CA VAL A 95 -5.92 31.53 -12.83
C VAL A 95 -5.99 30.03 -13.14
N LYS A 96 -6.34 29.67 -14.39
CA LYS A 96 -6.34 28.25 -14.82
C LYS A 96 -4.94 27.65 -14.83
N ALA A 97 -3.93 28.41 -15.25
CA ALA A 97 -2.54 27.95 -15.25
C ALA A 97 -2.00 27.77 -13.83
N ASP A 98 -2.31 28.68 -12.91
CA ASP A 98 -1.96 28.57 -11.49
C ASP A 98 -2.61 27.32 -10.88
N THR A 99 -3.92 27.13 -11.11
CA THR A 99 -4.66 25.95 -10.64
C THR A 99 -4.04 24.65 -11.18
N ALA A 100 -3.67 24.61 -12.46
CA ALA A 100 -3.02 23.44 -13.05
C ALA A 100 -1.64 23.16 -12.42
N THR A 101 -0.90 24.22 -12.07
CA THR A 101 0.41 24.13 -11.40
C THR A 101 0.26 23.57 -9.98
N ASP A 102 -0.75 24.02 -9.23
CA ASP A 102 -1.06 23.50 -7.90
C ASP A 102 -1.44 22.02 -7.93
N HIS A 103 -2.25 21.62 -8.91
CA HIS A 103 -2.59 20.21 -9.14
C HIS A 103 -1.35 19.37 -9.46
N ALA A 104 -0.46 19.84 -10.34
CA ALA A 104 0.77 19.14 -10.68
C ALA A 104 1.72 19.01 -9.48
N THR A 105 1.83 20.06 -8.67
CA THR A 105 2.62 20.07 -7.44
C THR A 105 2.06 19.06 -6.43
N THR A 106 0.74 19.06 -6.22
CA THR A 106 0.06 18.10 -5.35
C THR A 106 0.30 16.66 -5.82
N ALA A 107 0.11 16.38 -7.10
CA ALA A 107 0.33 15.06 -7.68
C ALA A 107 1.79 14.59 -7.50
N THR A 108 2.76 15.48 -7.68
CA THR A 108 4.18 15.19 -7.46
C THR A 108 4.45 14.83 -5.99
N GLY A 109 3.82 15.55 -5.05
CA GLY A 109 3.89 15.23 -3.62
C GLY A 109 3.31 13.84 -3.30
N THR A 110 2.14 13.52 -3.87
CA THR A 110 1.52 12.19 -3.71
C THR A 110 2.41 11.07 -4.25
N VAL A 111 2.98 11.24 -5.45
CA VAL A 111 3.90 10.26 -6.05
C VAL A 111 5.14 10.08 -5.18
N SER A 112 5.73 11.16 -4.67
CA SER A 112 6.89 11.10 -3.78
C SER A 112 6.58 10.34 -2.49
N GLY A 113 5.40 10.58 -1.90
CA GLY A 113 4.91 9.83 -0.74
C GLY A 113 4.72 8.33 -1.03
N ALA A 114 4.15 7.99 -2.20
CA ALA A 114 3.97 6.61 -2.62
C ALA A 114 5.31 5.87 -2.83
N ILE A 115 6.31 6.55 -3.42
CA ILE A 115 7.67 6.00 -3.58
C ILE A 115 8.30 5.71 -2.21
N ALA A 116 8.18 6.64 -1.25
CA ALA A 116 8.69 6.46 0.10
C ALA A 116 8.03 5.24 0.79
N ALA A 117 6.70 5.14 0.73
CA ALA A 117 5.96 4.01 1.28
C ALA A 117 6.36 2.68 0.62
N SER A 118 6.54 2.66 -0.70
CA SER A 118 6.99 1.48 -1.45
C SER A 118 8.39 1.02 -1.01
N ASN A 119 9.31 1.95 -0.76
CA ASN A 119 10.66 1.62 -0.28
C ASN A 119 10.64 1.03 1.14
N VAL A 120 9.79 1.56 2.03
CA VAL A 120 9.60 0.99 3.37
C VAL A 120 9.09 -0.45 3.27
N ALA A 121 8.02 -0.68 2.50
CA ALA A 121 7.47 -2.02 2.31
C ALA A 121 8.49 -3.01 1.71
N ALA A 122 9.30 -2.57 0.75
CA ALA A 122 10.36 -3.39 0.16
C ALA A 122 11.44 -3.78 1.18
N ASN A 123 11.83 -2.85 2.06
CA ASN A 123 12.81 -3.11 3.12
C ASN A 123 12.25 -4.08 4.18
N GLU A 124 10.99 -3.92 4.56
CA GLU A 124 10.31 -4.84 5.48
C GLU A 124 10.23 -6.25 4.90
N ALA A 125 9.85 -6.39 3.62
CA ALA A 125 9.84 -7.67 2.92
C ALA A 125 11.23 -8.32 2.87
N LYS A 126 12.27 -7.54 2.61
CA LYS A 126 13.66 -8.02 2.62
C LYS A 126 14.10 -8.51 4.01
N SER A 127 13.73 -7.78 5.07
CA SER A 127 14.01 -8.17 6.45
C SER A 127 13.28 -9.48 6.83
N ALA A 128 11.99 -9.59 6.47
CA ALA A 128 11.21 -10.80 6.70
C ALA A 128 11.79 -12.01 5.95
N ALA A 129 12.23 -11.83 4.70
CA ALA A 129 12.89 -12.88 3.92
C ALA A 129 14.23 -13.32 4.56
N ALA A 130 15.04 -12.37 5.06
CA ALA A 130 16.28 -12.68 5.75
C ALA A 130 16.04 -13.47 7.05
N LEU A 131 15.02 -13.09 7.83
CA LEU A 131 14.64 -13.82 9.03
C LEU A 131 14.15 -15.24 8.69
N ALA A 132 13.33 -15.40 7.65
CA ALA A 132 12.87 -16.71 7.20
C ALA A 132 14.04 -17.62 6.79
N LEU A 133 15.02 -17.07 6.07
CA LEU A 133 16.22 -17.82 5.69
C LEU A 133 17.04 -18.26 6.92
N ALA A 134 17.21 -17.37 7.91
CA ALA A 134 17.88 -17.72 9.16
C ALA A 134 17.17 -18.85 9.91
N ARG A 135 15.82 -18.84 9.94
CA ARG A 135 15.03 -19.92 10.56
C ARG A 135 15.15 -21.25 9.83
N LEU A 136 15.26 -21.24 8.50
CA LEU A 136 15.51 -22.46 7.73
C LEU A 136 16.87 -23.06 8.08
N GLN A 137 17.91 -22.24 8.23
CA GLN A 137 19.23 -22.71 8.66
C GLN A 137 19.22 -23.30 10.08
N GLU A 138 18.44 -22.70 11.00
CA GLU A 138 18.23 -23.27 12.34
C GLU A 138 17.52 -24.64 12.27
N LEU A 139 16.55 -24.81 11.37
CA LEU A 139 15.84 -26.09 11.18
C LEU A 139 16.75 -27.17 10.58
N ASP A 140 17.63 -26.82 9.64
CA ASP A 140 18.61 -27.75 9.09
C ASP A 140 19.55 -28.26 10.19
N GLY A 141 20.08 -27.35 11.02
CA GLY A 141 20.92 -27.73 12.18
C GLY A 141 20.17 -28.56 13.23
N PHE A 142 18.89 -28.26 13.47
CA PHE A 142 18.05 -29.08 14.35
C PHE A 142 17.86 -30.50 13.79
N THR A 143 17.65 -30.62 12.48
CA THR A 143 17.48 -31.93 11.81
C THR A 143 18.74 -32.77 11.91
N GLU A 144 19.92 -32.16 11.75
CA GLU A 144 21.20 -32.84 11.97
C GLU A 144 21.39 -33.29 13.42
N MET A 145 21.00 -32.47 14.39
CA MET A 145 21.08 -32.82 15.82
C MET A 145 20.16 -34.00 16.17
N VAL A 146 18.92 -34.01 15.68
CA VAL A 146 17.98 -35.13 15.86
C VAL A 146 18.48 -36.39 15.16
N ALA A 147 19.06 -36.27 13.97
CA ALA A 147 19.66 -37.39 13.27
C ALA A 147 20.86 -37.98 14.02
N GLN A 148 21.69 -37.14 14.65
CA GLN A 148 22.79 -37.61 15.51
C GLN A 148 22.29 -38.33 16.76
N ASP A 149 21.26 -37.82 17.44
CA ASP A 149 20.68 -38.45 18.63
C ASP A 149 20.07 -39.84 18.30
N LEU A 150 19.42 -39.95 17.14
CA LEU A 150 18.89 -41.23 16.64
C LEU A 150 19.98 -42.18 16.10
N SER A 151 21.14 -41.66 15.69
CA SER A 151 22.27 -42.46 15.19
C SER A 151 23.13 -43.05 16.31
N LEU A 152 22.98 -42.61 17.56
CA LEU A 152 23.70 -43.19 18.69
C LEU A 152 23.04 -44.52 19.08
N SER A 153 23.44 -45.58 18.39
CA SER A 153 23.09 -46.95 18.75
C SER A 153 23.66 -47.32 20.12
N PRO A 154 22.90 -48.04 20.97
CA PRO A 154 23.44 -48.63 22.19
C PRO A 154 24.70 -49.46 21.89
N THR A 155 25.69 -49.40 22.78
CA THR A 155 26.97 -50.14 22.67
C THR A 155 27.08 -51.27 23.69
N ARG A 156 26.33 -51.22 24.79
CA ARG A 156 26.32 -52.28 25.81
C ARG A 156 24.92 -52.44 26.40
N MET A 157 24.56 -53.69 26.73
CA MET A 157 23.35 -54.04 27.47
C MET A 157 23.67 -54.84 28.73
N SER A 158 23.14 -54.41 29.87
CA SER A 158 23.11 -55.17 31.12
C SER A 158 21.74 -55.82 31.31
N LEU A 159 21.69 -57.01 31.91
CA LEU A 159 20.46 -57.73 32.20
C LEU A 159 20.43 -58.11 33.68
N GLU A 160 19.27 -57.95 34.29
CA GLU A 160 18.97 -58.40 35.65
C GLU A 160 17.77 -59.34 35.61
N TYR A 161 17.95 -60.57 36.09
CA TYR A 161 16.92 -61.60 36.09
C TYR A 161 17.24 -62.72 37.09
N THR A 162 16.21 -63.45 37.48
CA THR A 162 16.36 -64.67 38.30
C THR A 162 16.46 -65.89 37.39
N SER A 163 17.57 -66.63 37.46
CA SER A 163 17.82 -67.80 36.59
C SER A 163 17.04 -69.06 36.97
N ARG A 164 16.55 -69.15 38.21
CA ARG A 164 15.73 -70.27 38.70
C ARG A 164 14.49 -69.76 39.43
N ILE A 165 13.32 -70.20 38.99
CA ILE A 165 12.04 -69.81 39.55
C ILE A 165 11.31 -71.06 40.02
N THR A 166 10.67 -71.01 41.18
CA THR A 166 9.85 -72.12 41.67
C THR A 166 8.42 -71.99 41.13
N LEU A 167 7.84 -73.08 40.68
CA LEU A 167 6.43 -73.14 40.28
C LEU A 167 5.52 -72.77 41.48
N GLY A 168 4.55 -71.88 41.27
CA GLY A 168 3.66 -71.40 42.33
C GLY A 168 4.25 -70.27 43.19
N ASN A 169 5.38 -69.68 42.79
CA ASN A 169 5.90 -68.46 43.43
C ASN A 169 4.86 -67.31 43.31
N PRO A 170 4.42 -66.68 44.42
CA PRO A 170 3.43 -65.61 44.39
C PRO A 170 3.96 -64.27 43.86
N TYR A 171 5.29 -64.09 43.76
CA TYR A 171 5.89 -62.85 43.26
C TYR A 171 6.06 -62.88 41.74
N VAL A 172 5.60 -61.82 41.07
CA VAL A 172 5.81 -61.61 39.63
C VAL A 172 7.28 -61.33 39.38
N GLN A 173 7.93 -62.23 38.64
CA GLN A 173 9.32 -62.06 38.22
C GLN A 173 9.39 -61.33 36.88
N SER A 174 10.49 -60.63 36.63
CA SER A 174 10.74 -59.96 35.36
C SER A 174 12.21 -60.05 34.96
N VAL A 175 12.46 -59.73 33.69
CA VAL A 175 13.79 -59.53 33.13
C VAL A 175 13.93 -58.03 32.88
N ALA A 176 14.84 -57.37 33.58
CA ALA A 176 15.14 -55.97 33.34
C ALA A 176 16.37 -55.84 32.43
N ALA A 177 16.30 -54.94 31.46
CA ALA A 177 17.39 -54.63 30.56
C ALA A 177 17.78 -53.15 30.68
N GLN A 178 19.08 -52.87 30.70
CA GLN A 178 19.60 -51.50 30.74
C GLN A 178 20.63 -51.31 29.62
N LEU A 179 20.36 -50.34 28.75
CA LEU A 179 21.19 -49.95 27.61
C LEU A 179 22.13 -48.81 28.00
N PHE A 180 23.34 -48.87 27.46
CA PHE A 180 24.36 -47.86 27.64
C PHE A 180 24.78 -47.25 26.31
N PRO A 181 24.99 -45.91 26.29
CA PRO A 181 24.87 -44.97 27.40
C PRO A 181 23.42 -44.72 27.90
N ARG A 182 23.26 -44.32 29.18
CA ARG A 182 21.94 -44.19 29.83
C ARG A 182 21.03 -43.11 29.25
N TYR A 183 21.61 -42.12 28.56
CA TYR A 183 20.85 -41.05 27.91
C TYR A 183 20.11 -41.52 26.65
N LEU A 184 20.43 -42.72 26.14
CA LEU A 184 19.72 -43.29 25.00
C LEU A 184 18.35 -43.85 25.38
N PRO A 185 17.41 -43.94 24.43
CA PRO A 185 16.16 -44.66 24.61
C PRO A 185 16.38 -46.10 25.10
N GLN A 186 15.73 -46.48 26.20
CA GLN A 186 15.90 -47.78 26.87
C GLN A 186 14.97 -48.87 26.28
N ASN A 187 14.69 -48.79 24.98
CA ASN A 187 13.68 -49.61 24.32
C ASN A 187 14.24 -50.98 23.91
N VAL A 188 13.67 -52.03 24.49
CA VAL A 188 14.13 -53.42 24.34
C VAL A 188 12.93 -54.33 24.07
N LEU A 189 13.11 -55.31 23.18
CA LEU A 189 12.13 -56.35 22.87
C LEU A 189 12.52 -57.66 23.54
N PHE A 190 11.54 -58.32 24.15
CA PHE A 190 11.68 -59.64 24.75
C PHE A 190 10.99 -60.67 23.89
N LEU A 191 11.73 -61.67 23.41
CA LEU A 191 11.21 -62.71 22.53
C LEU A 191 11.51 -64.09 23.11
N CYS A 192 10.52 -64.99 23.06
CA CYS A 192 10.77 -66.39 23.38
C CYS A 192 11.64 -67.03 22.30
N ALA A 193 12.76 -67.64 22.71
CA ALA A 193 13.70 -68.33 21.84
C ALA A 193 13.52 -69.86 21.85
N GLY A 194 12.73 -70.38 22.80
CA GLY A 194 12.37 -71.79 22.90
C GLY A 194 12.11 -72.25 24.33
N GLY A 195 11.36 -73.34 24.46
CA GLY A 195 10.79 -73.78 25.74
C GLY A 195 9.36 -73.26 25.92
N GLU A 196 8.63 -73.87 26.85
CA GLU A 196 7.20 -73.61 27.07
C GLU A 196 6.85 -73.44 28.56
N SER A 197 7.88 -73.31 29.41
CA SER A 197 7.74 -73.26 30.87
C SER A 197 7.39 -71.86 31.36
N LEU A 198 7.84 -70.84 30.63
CA LEU A 198 7.57 -69.43 30.88
C LEU A 198 7.04 -68.74 29.61
N ASP A 199 6.24 -67.72 29.81
CA ASP A 199 5.94 -66.71 28.80
C ASP A 199 6.51 -65.36 29.25
N ILE A 200 6.78 -64.47 28.32
CA ILE A 200 7.31 -63.13 28.61
C ILE A 200 6.48 -62.08 27.89
N ASP A 201 6.12 -61.02 28.62
CA ASP A 201 5.56 -59.83 27.98
C ASP A 201 6.63 -59.19 27.07
N PRO A 202 6.36 -59.04 25.77
CA PRO A 202 7.37 -58.62 24.79
C PRO A 202 7.88 -57.19 25.00
N THR A 203 7.16 -56.37 25.77
CA THR A 203 7.47 -54.95 26.00
C THR A 203 7.91 -54.70 27.43
N THR A 204 7.25 -55.33 28.41
CA THR A 204 7.52 -55.07 29.83
C THR A 204 8.53 -56.03 30.46
N GLY A 205 8.84 -57.16 29.81
CA GLY A 205 9.77 -58.16 30.33
C GLY A 205 9.24 -58.95 31.53
N LYS A 206 7.96 -58.81 31.87
CA LYS A 206 7.31 -59.57 32.95
C LYS A 206 7.11 -61.02 32.56
N LEU A 207 7.42 -61.93 33.48
CA LEU A 207 7.35 -63.38 33.27
C LEU A 207 6.02 -63.94 33.77
N MET A 208 5.45 -64.85 33.00
CA MET A 208 4.28 -65.64 33.37
C MET A 208 4.67 -67.12 33.45
N ILE A 209 4.49 -67.73 34.62
CA ILE A 209 4.85 -69.13 34.84
C ILE A 209 3.73 -70.05 34.34
N LYS A 210 4.07 -70.99 33.46
CA LYS A 210 3.12 -71.96 32.88
C LYS A 210 3.31 -73.37 33.45
N LYS A 211 4.54 -73.89 33.38
CA LYS A 211 4.88 -75.25 33.83
C LYS A 211 6.35 -75.33 34.22
N THR A 212 6.77 -76.45 34.78
CA THR A 212 8.19 -76.72 35.04
C THR A 212 8.99 -76.88 33.74
N GLY A 213 10.30 -76.68 33.81
CA GLY A 213 11.24 -76.79 32.69
C GLY A 213 11.94 -75.48 32.35
N LYS A 214 12.75 -75.53 31.29
CA LYS A 214 13.64 -74.44 30.89
C LYS A 214 13.06 -73.67 29.71
N THR A 215 13.09 -72.34 29.79
CA THR A 215 12.73 -71.45 28.68
C THR A 215 13.87 -70.47 28.43
N ARG A 216 14.15 -70.23 27.15
CA ARG A 216 15.17 -69.30 26.69
C ARG A 216 14.50 -68.05 26.11
N PHE A 217 15.07 -66.89 26.42
CA PHE A 217 14.59 -65.61 25.91
C PHE A 217 15.70 -64.86 25.20
N HIS A 218 15.35 -64.23 24.08
CA HIS A 218 16.17 -63.23 23.41
C HIS A 218 15.74 -61.84 23.87
N ILE A 219 16.72 -61.05 24.29
CA ILE A 219 16.54 -59.66 24.67
C ILE A 219 17.26 -58.83 23.61
N ILE A 220 16.52 -57.98 22.89
CA ILE A 220 17.00 -57.29 21.69
C ILE A 220 16.79 -55.78 21.83
N PRO A 221 17.86 -54.97 21.88
CA PRO A 221 17.74 -53.52 21.81
C PRO A 221 17.23 -53.08 20.44
N THR A 222 16.25 -52.15 20.42
CA THR A 222 15.68 -51.63 19.17
C THR A 222 16.67 -50.81 18.35
N GLY A 223 17.55 -50.05 19.02
CA GLY A 223 18.58 -49.23 18.37
C GLY A 223 19.85 -49.98 17.94
N ASN A 224 20.00 -51.26 18.31
CA ASN A 224 21.12 -52.10 17.87
C ASN A 224 20.84 -53.59 18.10
N THR A 225 20.29 -54.27 17.09
CA THR A 225 19.87 -55.67 17.20
C THR A 225 21.04 -56.65 17.37
N SER A 226 22.27 -56.25 16.99
CA SER A 226 23.47 -57.07 17.14
C SER A 226 23.88 -57.29 18.61
N LEU A 227 23.45 -56.39 19.51
CA LEU A 227 23.68 -56.50 20.95
C LEU A 227 22.76 -57.49 21.67
N ARG A 228 22.00 -58.29 20.91
CA ARG A 228 21.11 -59.32 21.44
C ARG A 228 21.81 -60.17 22.50
N LYS A 229 21.14 -60.37 23.64
CA LYS A 229 21.54 -61.37 24.64
C LYS A 229 20.51 -62.47 24.73
N THR A 230 20.98 -63.66 25.06
CA THR A 230 20.12 -64.82 25.30
C THR A 230 20.29 -65.24 26.74
N ILE A 231 19.17 -65.44 27.43
CA ILE A 231 19.14 -65.95 28.80
C ILE A 231 18.34 -67.24 28.83
N GLU A 232 18.61 -68.08 29.83
CA GLU A 232 17.84 -69.27 30.14
C GLU A 232 17.31 -69.14 31.57
N ILE A 233 16.02 -69.42 31.75
CA ILE A 233 15.38 -69.44 33.06
C ILE A 233 14.76 -70.82 33.26
N ASP A 234 15.07 -71.44 34.39
CA ASP A 234 14.59 -72.76 34.76
C ASP A 234 13.45 -72.66 35.79
N VAL A 235 12.28 -73.20 35.44
CA VAL A 235 11.14 -73.32 36.35
C VAL A 235 11.17 -74.69 37.00
N GLN A 236 11.41 -74.74 38.30
CA GLN A 236 11.53 -75.99 39.05
C GLN A 236 10.27 -76.24 39.88
N ALA A 237 9.98 -77.51 40.14
CA ALA A 237 8.95 -77.87 41.11
C ALA A 237 9.33 -77.35 42.50
N PRO A 238 8.35 -77.04 43.37
CA PRO A 238 8.63 -76.75 44.77
C PRO A 238 9.35 -77.94 45.40
N VAL A 239 10.51 -77.68 45.99
CA VAL A 239 11.29 -78.69 46.70
C VAL A 239 11.42 -78.32 48.17
N PHE A 240 11.25 -79.32 49.02
CA PHE A 240 11.62 -79.23 50.43
C PHE A 240 13.01 -79.85 50.59
N ARG A 241 13.99 -79.07 51.01
CA ARG A 241 15.35 -79.55 51.28
C ARG A 241 15.66 -79.39 52.76
N LEU A 242 16.04 -80.50 53.38
CA LEU A 242 16.61 -80.50 54.72
C LEU A 242 18.07 -80.00 54.64
N THR A 243 18.43 -78.97 55.41
CA THR A 243 19.77 -78.35 55.41
C THR A 243 20.59 -78.68 56.68
N GLY A 244 20.06 -79.51 57.58
CA GLY A 244 20.72 -79.95 58.83
C GLY A 244 20.54 -81.45 59.10
N THR A 245 20.92 -81.92 60.30
CA THR A 245 20.93 -83.35 60.69
C THR A 245 19.57 -83.90 61.14
N GLY A 246 18.49 -83.13 61.00
CA GLY A 246 17.13 -83.53 61.37
C GLY A 246 16.55 -84.62 60.47
N THR A 247 15.26 -84.90 60.61
CA THR A 247 14.57 -85.86 59.72
C THR A 247 13.27 -85.28 59.20
N LEU A 248 13.03 -85.46 57.90
CA LEU A 248 11.75 -85.15 57.28
C LEU A 248 10.88 -86.41 57.36
N ARG A 249 9.77 -86.36 58.12
CA ARG A 249 8.89 -87.52 58.32
C ARG A 249 7.46 -87.20 57.91
N ILE A 250 6.78 -88.17 57.31
CA ILE A 250 5.33 -88.16 57.17
C ILE A 250 4.76 -88.73 58.47
N THR A 251 3.88 -87.98 59.13
CA THR A 251 3.21 -88.43 60.35
C THR A 251 2.11 -89.44 60.02
N SER A 252 1.62 -90.20 61.02
CA SER A 252 0.47 -91.10 60.86
C SER A 252 -0.83 -90.39 60.44
N ALA A 253 -0.88 -89.06 60.53
CA ALA A 253 -1.96 -88.22 60.04
C ALA A 253 -1.73 -87.68 58.61
N ASN A 254 -0.81 -88.25 57.83
CA ASN A 254 -0.40 -87.79 56.49
C ASN A 254 0.09 -86.34 56.42
N ALA A 255 0.46 -85.73 57.54
CA ALA A 255 1.06 -84.40 57.59
C ALA A 255 2.58 -84.50 57.57
N ILE A 256 3.24 -83.58 56.86
CA ILE A 256 4.71 -83.44 56.88
C ILE A 256 5.10 -82.81 58.21
N ARG A 257 5.99 -83.47 58.96
CA ARG A 257 6.59 -82.92 60.18
C ARG A 257 8.09 -82.73 59.98
N LEU A 258 8.55 -81.52 60.29
CA LEU A 258 9.96 -81.15 60.38
C LEU A 258 10.39 -81.36 61.84
N THR A 259 11.39 -82.20 62.08
CA THR A 259 11.99 -82.46 63.41
C THR A 259 13.47 -82.17 63.39
#